data_AF-A0A1S1L5B4-F1
#
_entry.id   AF-A0A1S1L5B4-F1
#
_cell.length_a   1.000
_cell.length_b   1.000
_cell.length_c   1.000
_cell.angle_alpha   90.00
_cell.angle_beta   90.00
_cell.angle_gamma   90.00
#
_symmetry.space_group_name_H-M   'P 1'
#
loop_
_entity.id
_entity.type
_entity.pdbx_description
1 polymer ?
#
loop_
_entity_poly.entity_id
_entity_poly.type
_entity_poly.pdbx_seq_one_letter_code
_entity_poly.pdbx_strand_id
1 'polypeptide(L)'
;MLAAVLMMCSTFALLPVSALLVLIARRIERHVGMVTVMMGLTLATYLVMNFYTPFSFAMAAFRTERDPALVQYASDYGFLQFIGGIPMFLMVWVLTAYAVLVLSPRHDPLVPRWFGYLNLWIAILYLPELLVFFFHSGPFAWNGVVGFWIPAILFIIYFAVSPVILVPAVRRLASESAEMAPAAEYAS
;
A
#
# COMPACT_ATOMS: atom_id res chain seq x y z
N MET A 1 -21.04 2.34 13.24
CA MET A 1 -21.06 0.95 12.72
C MET A 1 -21.01 0.87 11.19
N LEU A 2 -21.93 1.52 10.47
CA LEU A 2 -21.93 1.54 8.99
C LEU A 2 -20.58 1.95 8.37
N ALA A 3 -19.96 3.01 8.88
CA ALA A 3 -18.65 3.48 8.40
C ALA A 3 -17.55 2.41 8.49
N ALA A 4 -17.49 1.67 9.61
CA ALA A 4 -16.51 0.60 9.77
C ALA A 4 -16.72 -0.53 8.77
N VAL A 5 -17.98 -0.94 8.54
CA VAL A 5 -18.32 -1.95 7.52
C VAL A 5 -17.94 -1.48 6.12
N LEU A 6 -18.24 -0.23 5.77
CA LEU A 6 -17.84 0.35 4.48
C LEU A 6 -16.32 0.37 4.31
N MET A 7 -15.57 0.72 5.36
CA MET A 7 -14.11 0.66 5.34
C MET A 7 -13.60 -0.77 5.15
N MET A 8 -14.20 -1.77 5.82
CA MET A 8 -13.84 -3.19 5.61
C MET A 8 -14.07 -3.62 4.16
N CYS A 9 -15.22 -3.26 3.57
CA CYS A 9 -15.52 -3.56 2.17
C CYS A 9 -14.62 -2.79 1.19
N SER A 10 -14.11 -1.61 1.55
CA SER A 10 -13.19 -0.85 0.70
C SER A 10 -11.90 -1.61 0.35
N THR A 11 -11.53 -2.61 1.17
CA THR A 11 -10.44 -3.54 0.89
C THR A 11 -10.58 -4.23 -0.47
N PHE A 12 -11.82 -4.49 -0.93
CA PHE A 12 -12.06 -5.08 -2.25
C PHE A 12 -11.62 -4.16 -3.39
N ALA A 13 -11.74 -2.84 -3.22
CA ALA A 13 -11.31 -1.87 -4.22
C ALA A 13 -9.77 -1.83 -4.38
N LEU A 14 -9.04 -2.33 -3.38
CA LEU A 14 -7.57 -2.40 -3.40
C LEU A 14 -7.03 -3.64 -4.11
N LEU A 15 -7.85 -4.68 -4.32
CA LEU A 15 -7.45 -5.91 -5.00
C LEU A 15 -6.92 -5.68 -6.43
N PRO A 16 -7.60 -4.90 -7.31
CA PRO A 16 -7.11 -4.66 -8.66
C PRO A 16 -5.78 -3.90 -8.68
N VAL A 17 -5.61 -2.92 -7.79
CA VAL A 17 -4.36 -2.15 -7.68
C VAL A 17 -3.22 -3.04 -7.17
N SER A 18 -3.52 -3.92 -6.21
CA SER A 18 -2.56 -4.90 -5.69
C SER A 18 -2.13 -5.88 -6.78
N ALA A 19 -3.08 -6.47 -7.50
CA ALA A 19 -2.78 -7.36 -8.62
C ALA A 19 -1.93 -6.65 -9.69
N LEU A 20 -2.24 -5.39 -9.98
CA LEU A 20 -1.48 -4.59 -10.93
C LEU A 20 -0.02 -4.39 -10.50
N LEU A 21 0.23 -4.05 -9.23
CA LEU A 21 1.61 -3.88 -8.73
C LEU A 21 2.41 -5.18 -8.85
N VAL A 22 1.78 -6.34 -8.61
CA VAL A 22 2.40 -7.66 -8.84
C VAL A 22 2.70 -7.88 -10.33
N LEU A 23 1.77 -7.54 -11.22
CA LEU A 23 1.97 -7.68 -12.68
C LEU A 23 3.06 -6.75 -13.21
N ILE A 24 3.16 -5.52 -12.70
CA ILE A 24 4.25 -4.59 -13.02
C ILE A 24 5.59 -5.14 -12.53
N ALA A 25 5.65 -5.64 -11.29
CA ALA A 25 6.85 -6.30 -10.77
C ALA A 25 7.27 -7.49 -11.65
N ARG A 26 6.31 -8.34 -12.02
CA ARG A 26 6.54 -9.48 -12.94
C ARG A 26 7.03 -9.03 -14.30
N ARG A 27 6.46 -7.97 -14.87
CA ARG A 27 6.88 -7.44 -16.17
C ARG A 27 8.33 -6.95 -16.11
N ILE A 28 8.68 -6.23 -15.05
CA ILE A 28 10.03 -5.71 -14.83
C ILE A 28 11.03 -6.86 -14.64
N GLU A 29 10.68 -7.88 -13.86
CA GLU A 29 11.52 -9.08 -13.68
C GLU A 29 11.56 -10.00 -14.91
N ARG A 30 10.62 -9.88 -15.85
CA ARG A 30 10.43 -10.72 -17.05
C ARG A 30 10.09 -12.19 -16.76
N HIS A 31 9.97 -12.57 -15.50
CA HIS A 31 9.55 -13.88 -15.00
C HIS A 31 8.96 -13.71 -13.59
N VAL A 32 8.47 -14.78 -12.97
CA VAL A 32 8.05 -14.76 -11.56
C VAL A 32 9.30 -14.87 -10.69
N GLY A 33 9.98 -13.73 -10.49
CA GLY A 33 11.18 -13.62 -9.69
C GLY A 33 10.88 -13.30 -8.22
N MET A 34 11.94 -13.05 -7.45
CA MET A 34 11.85 -12.79 -6.02
C MET A 34 11.01 -11.53 -5.72
N VAL A 35 11.17 -10.45 -6.49
CA VAL A 35 10.44 -9.20 -6.26
C VAL A 35 8.95 -9.39 -6.50
N THR A 36 8.56 -10.14 -7.53
CA THR A 36 7.16 -10.47 -7.82
C THR A 36 6.52 -11.24 -6.68
N VAL A 37 7.21 -12.27 -6.17
CA VAL A 37 6.70 -13.09 -5.06
C VAL A 37 6.60 -12.26 -3.78
N MET A 38 7.64 -11.51 -3.43
CA MET A 38 7.64 -10.64 -2.24
C MET A 38 6.58 -9.55 -2.35
N MET A 39 6.35 -8.99 -3.54
CA MET A 39 5.31 -8.00 -3.78
C MET A 39 3.92 -8.60 -3.53
N GLY A 40 3.66 -9.80 -4.05
CA GLY A 40 2.40 -10.51 -3.82
C GLY A 40 2.15 -10.83 -2.35
N LEU A 41 3.16 -11.33 -1.63
CA LEU A 41 3.07 -11.61 -0.19
C LEU A 41 2.80 -10.34 0.60
N THR A 42 3.56 -9.27 0.34
CA THR A 42 3.39 -7.99 1.03
C THR A 42 1.99 -7.43 0.82
N LEU A 43 1.49 -7.43 -0.42
CA LEU A 43 0.16 -6.92 -0.74
C LEU A 43 -0.96 -7.77 -0.14
N ALA A 44 -0.79 -9.09 -0.06
CA ALA A 44 -1.75 -9.95 0.64
C ALA A 44 -1.82 -9.61 2.14
N THR A 45 -0.66 -9.41 2.79
CA THR A 45 -0.57 -9.01 4.19
C THR A 45 -1.18 -7.61 4.44
N TYR A 46 -0.95 -6.68 3.52
CA TYR A 46 -1.54 -5.34 3.51
C TYR A 46 -3.08 -5.37 3.51
N LEU A 47 -3.69 -6.26 2.71
CA LEU A 47 -5.16 -6.39 2.64
C LEU A 47 -5.74 -6.89 3.97
N VAL A 48 -5.04 -7.81 4.64
CA VAL A 48 -5.42 -8.30 5.97
C VAL A 48 -5.41 -7.16 6.99
N MET A 49 -4.38 -6.31 6.98
CA MET A 49 -4.33 -5.17 7.90
C MET A 49 -5.44 -4.15 7.64
N ASN A 50 -5.74 -3.85 6.37
CA ASN A 50 -6.84 -2.94 6.00
C ASN A 50 -8.20 -3.45 6.49
N PHE A 51 -8.38 -4.75 6.60
CA PHE A 51 -9.59 -5.33 7.20
C PHE A 51 -9.63 -5.18 8.72
N TYR A 52 -8.55 -5.49 9.43
CA TYR A 52 -8.56 -5.54 10.89
C TYR A 52 -8.62 -4.15 11.55
N THR A 53 -8.08 -3.12 10.92
CA THR A 53 -8.14 -1.74 11.46
C THR A 53 -9.58 -1.25 11.67
N PRO A 54 -10.47 -1.24 10.65
CA PRO A 54 -11.86 -0.89 10.83
C PRO A 54 -12.65 -1.91 11.67
N PHE A 55 -12.23 -3.18 11.72
CA PHE A 55 -12.81 -4.15 12.66
C PHE A 55 -12.63 -3.71 14.12
N SER A 56 -11.44 -3.20 14.48
CA SER A 56 -11.17 -2.65 15.82
C SER A 56 -12.08 -1.47 16.15
N PHE A 57 -12.27 -0.54 15.20
CA PHE A 57 -13.22 0.57 15.37
C PHE A 57 -14.68 0.08 15.43
N ALA A 58 -15.03 -0.99 14.71
CA ALA A 58 -16.34 -1.62 14.82
C ALA A 58 -16.56 -2.18 16.23
N MET A 59 -15.55 -2.82 16.83
CA MET A 59 -15.64 -3.33 18.19
C MET A 59 -15.92 -2.22 19.22
N ALA A 60 -15.29 -1.06 19.08
CA ALA A 60 -15.56 0.11 19.93
C ALA A 60 -17.01 0.61 19.80
N ALA A 61 -17.54 0.63 18.57
CA ALA A 61 -18.88 1.14 18.29
C ALA A 61 -20.01 0.09 18.39
N PHE A 62 -19.71 -1.19 18.62
CA PHE A 62 -20.72 -2.27 18.64
C PHE A 62 -21.53 -2.28 19.93
N ARG A 63 -20.91 -1.92 21.06
CA ARG A 63 -21.52 -1.88 22.40
C ARG A 63 -21.01 -0.68 23.18
N THR A 64 -21.54 0.48 22.84
CA THR A 64 -21.14 1.77 23.43
C THR A 64 -21.58 1.92 24.88
N GLU A 65 -22.50 1.08 25.35
CA GLU A 65 -23.00 1.01 26.72
C GLU A 65 -22.06 0.32 27.71
N ARG A 66 -20.95 -0.26 27.23
CA ARG A 66 -19.90 -0.84 28.09
C ARG A 66 -19.16 0.27 28.86
N ASP A 67 -18.39 -0.17 29.86
CA ASP A 67 -17.46 0.70 30.58
C ASP A 67 -16.69 1.60 29.58
N PRO A 68 -16.72 2.93 29.73
CA PRO A 68 -16.00 3.86 28.86
C PRO A 68 -14.53 3.52 28.67
N ALA A 69 -13.86 2.94 29.67
CA ALA A 69 -12.47 2.52 29.58
C ALA A 69 -12.27 1.38 28.55
N LEU A 70 -13.23 0.46 28.41
CA LEU A 70 -13.18 -0.61 27.41
C LEU A 70 -13.43 -0.07 26.00
N VAL A 71 -14.32 0.90 25.86
CA VAL A 71 -14.59 1.58 24.58
C VAL A 71 -13.35 2.36 24.13
N GLN A 72 -12.71 3.09 25.05
CA GLN A 72 -11.46 3.81 24.79
C GLN A 72 -10.34 2.86 24.37
N TYR A 73 -10.14 1.76 25.09
CA TYR A 73 -9.14 0.75 24.73
C TYR A 73 -9.33 0.20 23.31
N ALA A 74 -10.57 -0.12 22.93
CA ALA A 74 -10.86 -0.61 21.57
C ALA A 74 -10.62 0.47 20.49
N SER A 75 -10.92 1.74 20.81
CA SER A 75 -10.65 2.88 19.93
C SER A 75 -9.14 3.09 19.75
N ASP A 76 -8.37 3.10 20.84
CA ASP A 76 -6.92 3.26 20.83
C ASP A 76 -6.24 2.11 20.09
N TYR A 77 -6.73 0.88 20.26
CA TYR A 77 -6.26 -0.28 19.52
C TYR A 77 -6.45 -0.11 18.00
N GLY A 78 -7.60 0.41 17.57
CA GLY A 78 -7.84 0.71 16.15
C GLY A 78 -6.90 1.78 15.59
N PHE A 79 -6.69 2.86 16.34
CA PHE A 79 -5.78 3.94 15.93
C PHE A 79 -4.31 3.50 15.89
N LEU A 80 -3.84 2.80 16.92
CA LEU A 80 -2.47 2.30 16.99
C LEU A 80 -2.21 1.22 15.95
N GLN A 81 -3.23 0.43 15.59
CA GLN A 81 -3.13 -0.48 14.46
C GLN A 81 -3.01 0.28 13.13
N PHE A 82 -3.87 1.29 12.91
CA PHE A 82 -3.85 2.11 11.69
C PHE A 82 -2.50 2.78 11.45
N ILE A 83 -1.97 3.44 12.48
CA ILE A 83 -0.72 4.21 12.43
C ILE A 83 0.48 3.26 12.56
N GLY A 84 0.54 2.43 13.60
CA GLY A 84 1.71 1.61 13.88
C GLY A 84 1.90 0.39 12.97
N GLY A 85 0.90 0.04 12.14
CA GLY A 85 0.96 -1.13 11.24
C GLY A 85 1.78 -0.93 9.95
N ILE A 86 2.53 0.17 9.83
CA ILE A 86 3.39 0.49 8.67
C ILE A 86 4.31 -0.64 8.18
N PRO A 87 4.90 -1.53 9.02
CA PRO A 87 5.76 -2.59 8.52
C PRO A 87 5.10 -3.47 7.44
N MET A 88 3.78 -3.60 7.47
CA MET A 88 2.99 -4.36 6.49
C MET A 88 2.90 -3.67 5.11
N PHE A 89 3.13 -2.35 5.04
CA PHE A 89 3.08 -1.56 3.81
C PHE A 89 4.48 -1.23 3.29
N LEU A 90 5.47 -1.10 4.18
CA LEU A 90 6.78 -0.53 3.87
C LEU A 90 7.47 -1.30 2.73
N MET A 91 7.30 -2.62 2.67
CA MET A 91 7.86 -3.43 1.60
C MET A 91 7.27 -3.15 0.22
N VAL A 92 6.02 -2.69 0.10
CA VAL A 92 5.44 -2.33 -1.21
C VAL A 92 6.25 -1.20 -1.84
N TRP A 93 6.58 -0.17 -1.06
CA TRP A 93 7.35 0.98 -1.53
C TRP A 93 8.82 0.62 -1.78
N VAL A 94 9.45 -0.15 -0.88
CA VAL A 94 10.83 -0.61 -1.07
C VAL A 94 10.96 -1.47 -2.33
N LEU A 95 10.07 -2.44 -2.52
CA LEU A 95 10.08 -3.32 -3.69
C LEU A 95 9.75 -2.55 -4.98
N THR A 96 8.82 -1.60 -4.93
CA THR A 96 8.52 -0.73 -6.08
C THR A 96 9.72 0.12 -6.46
N ALA A 97 10.38 0.74 -5.47
CA ALA A 97 11.60 1.52 -5.69
C ALA A 97 12.71 0.65 -6.30
N TYR A 98 12.94 -0.54 -5.75
CA TYR A 98 13.95 -1.48 -6.26
C TYR A 98 13.62 -1.93 -7.69
N ALA A 99 12.38 -2.33 -7.97
CA ALA A 99 11.94 -2.73 -9.30
C ALA A 99 12.16 -1.62 -10.32
N VAL A 100 11.73 -0.39 -10.01
CA VAL A 100 11.81 0.75 -10.95
C VAL A 100 13.24 1.26 -11.12
N LEU A 101 14.03 1.34 -10.04
CA LEU A 101 15.35 1.96 -10.08
C LEU A 101 16.46 1.00 -10.52
N VAL A 102 16.37 -0.28 -10.13
CA VAL A 102 17.44 -1.26 -10.33
C VAL A 102 17.13 -2.22 -11.48
N LEU A 103 15.93 -2.79 -11.50
CA LEU A 103 15.58 -3.85 -12.45
C LEU A 103 15.02 -3.32 -13.78
N SER A 104 14.33 -2.18 -13.74
CA SER A 104 13.71 -1.59 -14.93
C SER A 104 14.76 -1.19 -15.97
N PRO A 105 14.50 -1.43 -17.28
CA PRO A 105 15.40 -1.01 -18.34
C PRO A 105 15.61 0.51 -18.33
N ARG A 106 16.80 0.95 -18.77
CA ARG A 106 17.14 2.38 -18.84
C ARG A 106 16.44 3.09 -20.00
N HIS A 107 16.26 2.39 -21.12
CA HIS A 107 15.58 2.90 -22.30
C HIS A 107 14.13 2.43 -22.28
N ASP A 108 13.19 3.38 -22.43
CA ASP A 108 11.76 3.13 -22.48
C ASP A 108 11.19 2.29 -21.29
N PRO A 109 11.34 2.77 -20.04
CA PRO A 109 10.82 2.05 -18.89
C PRO A 109 9.29 2.08 -18.84
N LEU A 110 8.67 0.99 -18.38
CA LEU A 110 7.22 0.90 -18.19
C LEU A 110 6.66 1.98 -17.24
N VAL A 111 7.46 2.34 -16.24
CA VAL A 111 7.12 3.30 -15.18
C VAL A 111 8.28 4.29 -15.06
N PRO A 112 8.03 5.60 -14.95
CA PRO A 112 9.10 6.59 -14.91
C PRO A 112 9.97 6.45 -13.65
N ARG A 113 11.28 6.67 -13.80
CA ARG A 113 12.26 6.45 -12.71
C ARG A 113 12.02 7.33 -11.48
N TRP A 114 11.49 8.54 -11.65
CA TRP A 114 11.16 9.42 -10.54
C TRP A 114 10.11 8.81 -9.59
N PHE A 115 9.22 7.96 -10.11
CA PHE A 115 8.26 7.24 -9.26
C PHE A 115 8.98 6.25 -8.33
N GLY A 116 10.07 5.64 -8.80
CA GLY A 116 10.94 4.82 -7.95
C GLY A 116 11.59 5.63 -6.82
N TYR A 117 12.10 6.83 -7.12
CA TYR A 117 12.65 7.73 -6.09
C TYR A 117 11.57 8.21 -5.10
N LEU A 118 10.36 8.52 -5.57
CA LEU A 118 9.22 8.86 -4.71
C LEU A 118 8.93 7.73 -3.73
N ASN A 119 8.81 6.48 -4.21
CA ASN A 119 8.58 5.31 -3.37
C ASN A 119 9.71 5.09 -2.36
N LEU A 120 10.97 5.29 -2.76
CA LEU A 120 12.12 5.21 -1.86
C LEU A 120 12.04 6.24 -0.73
N TRP A 121 11.73 7.49 -1.06
CA TRP A 121 11.58 8.56 -0.06
C TRP A 121 10.40 8.32 0.86
N ILE A 122 9.27 7.85 0.34
CA ILE A 122 8.12 7.44 1.16
C ILE A 122 8.56 6.38 2.16
N ALA A 123 9.20 5.29 1.71
CA ALA A 123 9.65 4.23 2.61
C ALA A 123 10.55 4.76 3.74
N ILE A 124 11.50 5.65 3.43
CA ILE A 124 12.40 6.25 4.41
C ILE A 124 11.66 7.13 5.41
N LEU A 125 10.78 8.01 4.93
CA LEU A 125 10.07 8.99 5.76
C LEU A 125 8.97 8.37 6.62
N TYR A 126 8.50 7.18 6.29
CA TYR A 126 7.59 6.37 7.10
C TYR A 126 8.29 5.58 8.22
N LEU A 127 9.60 5.33 8.15
CA LEU A 127 10.32 4.57 9.19
C LEU A 127 10.16 5.15 10.61
N PRO A 128 10.22 6.48 10.82
CA PRO A 128 10.04 7.06 12.15
C PRO A 128 8.65 6.81 12.77
N GLU A 129 7.62 6.52 11.97
CA GLU A 129 6.27 6.21 12.46
C GLU A 129 6.25 4.95 13.36
N LEU A 130 7.20 4.04 13.17
CA LEU A 130 7.38 2.87 14.04
C LEU A 130 7.67 3.22 15.50
N LEU A 131 8.09 4.47 15.77
CA LEU A 131 8.35 4.95 17.12
C LEU A 131 7.07 5.35 17.86
N VAL A 132 5.89 5.35 17.21
CA VAL A 132 4.63 5.81 17.81
C VAL A 132 4.26 5.08 19.10
N PHE A 133 4.68 3.81 19.25
CA PHE A 133 4.43 3.01 20.45
C PHE A 133 5.27 3.42 21.67
N PHE A 134 6.33 4.20 21.47
CA PHE A 134 7.24 4.61 22.54
C PHE A 134 6.95 6.01 23.07
N PHE A 135 6.23 6.84 22.31
CA PHE A 135 6.00 8.25 22.63
C PHE A 135 4.52 8.53 22.85
N HIS A 136 4.17 8.90 24.08
CA HIS A 136 2.80 9.26 24.46
C HIS A 136 2.50 10.74 24.20
N SER A 137 3.53 11.57 24.00
CA SER A 137 3.41 13.00 23.68
C SER A 137 4.63 13.48 22.89
N GLY A 138 4.52 14.66 22.28
CA GLY A 138 5.59 15.26 21.48
C GLY A 138 5.54 14.87 19.98
N PRO A 139 6.59 15.18 19.21
CA PRO A 139 6.54 15.09 17.75
C PRO A 139 6.40 13.67 17.20
N PHE A 140 6.84 12.66 17.95
CA PHE A 140 6.76 11.23 17.58
C PHE A 140 5.49 10.53 18.08
N ALA A 141 4.64 11.21 18.86
CA ALA A 141 3.36 10.64 19.29
C ALA A 141 2.39 10.50 18.13
N TRP A 142 1.32 9.73 18.34
CA TRP A 142 0.32 9.41 17.31
C TRP A 142 -0.42 10.63 16.74
N ASN A 143 -0.38 11.78 17.43
CA ASN A 143 -0.95 13.06 17.00
C ASN A 143 0.13 14.10 16.66
N GLY A 144 1.40 13.69 16.64
CA GLY A 144 2.56 14.55 16.40
C GLY A 144 2.87 14.75 14.91
N VAL A 145 3.81 15.66 14.63
CA VAL A 145 4.25 15.95 13.24
C VAL A 145 4.87 14.73 12.57
N VAL A 146 5.72 14.00 13.29
CA VAL A 146 6.42 12.82 12.76
C VAL A 146 5.52 11.59 12.78
N GLY A 147 4.76 11.40 13.86
CA GLY A 147 3.89 10.22 14.03
C GLY A 147 2.62 10.25 13.18
N PHE A 148 2.18 11.41 12.68
CA PHE A 148 0.93 11.51 11.90
C PHE A 148 1.04 12.38 10.66
N TRP A 149 1.49 13.64 10.77
CA TRP A 149 1.36 14.60 9.67
C TRP A 149 2.27 14.28 8.47
N ILE A 150 3.53 13.87 8.72
CA ILE A 150 4.42 13.43 7.65
C ILE A 150 3.83 12.21 6.91
N PRO A 151 3.46 11.11 7.58
CA PRO A 151 2.74 9.99 6.96
C PRO A 151 1.48 10.42 6.20
N ALA A 152 0.63 11.25 6.81
CA ALA A 152 -0.63 11.68 6.18
C ALA A 152 -0.41 12.43 4.86
N ILE A 153 0.58 13.33 4.81
CA ILE A 153 0.92 14.07 3.58
C ILE A 153 1.47 13.11 2.52
N LEU A 154 2.37 12.20 2.90
CA LEU A 154 2.95 11.22 1.99
C LEU A 154 1.89 10.26 1.44
N PHE A 155 0.93 9.86 2.27
CA PHE A 155 -0.23 9.08 1.86
C PHE A 155 -1.02 9.80 0.77
N ILE A 156 -1.37 11.08 1.00
CA ILE A 156 -2.11 11.89 0.00
C ILE A 156 -1.33 11.98 -1.31
N ILE A 157 -0.01 12.28 -1.24
CA ILE A 157 0.85 12.35 -2.43
C ILE A 157 0.87 11.01 -3.17
N TYR A 158 1.08 9.90 -2.45
CA TYR A 158 1.14 8.57 -3.02
C TYR A 158 -0.17 8.18 -3.71
N PHE A 159 -1.32 8.42 -3.07
CA PHE A 159 -2.63 8.10 -3.62
C PHE A 159 -3.03 9.01 -4.79
N ALA A 160 -2.57 10.26 -4.81
CA ALA A 160 -2.78 11.16 -5.95
C ALA A 160 -1.89 10.80 -7.15
N VAL A 161 -0.63 10.48 -6.92
CA VAL A 161 0.36 10.20 -7.97
C VAL A 161 0.21 8.81 -8.55
N SER A 162 -0.03 7.78 -7.72
CA SER A 162 -0.01 6.38 -8.17
C SER A 162 -0.98 6.10 -9.31
N PRO A 163 -2.26 6.54 -9.29
CA PRO A 163 -3.17 6.32 -10.42
C PRO A 163 -2.69 6.97 -11.73
N VAL A 164 -2.12 8.17 -11.66
CA VAL A 164 -1.59 8.90 -12.83
C VAL A 164 -0.48 8.12 -13.52
N ILE A 165 0.30 7.34 -12.75
CA ILE A 165 1.43 6.58 -13.24
C ILE A 165 1.05 5.14 -13.62
N LEU A 166 0.23 4.50 -12.80
CA LEU A 166 -0.12 3.09 -12.95
C LEU A 166 -1.16 2.88 -14.06
N VAL A 167 -2.12 3.80 -14.25
CA VAL A 167 -3.15 3.65 -15.31
C VAL A 167 -2.54 3.62 -16.72
N PRO A 168 -1.61 4.52 -17.11
CA PRO A 168 -0.91 4.41 -18.39
C PRO A 168 -0.09 3.12 -18.51
N ALA A 169 0.57 2.69 -17.44
CA ALA A 169 1.34 1.44 -17.44
C ALA A 169 0.43 0.22 -17.72
N VAL A 170 -0.77 0.18 -17.14
CA VAL A 170 -1.77 -0.87 -17.42
C VAL A 170 -2.15 -0.88 -18.89
N ARG A 171 -2.46 0.29 -19.46
CA ARG A 171 -2.91 0.40 -20.85
C ARG A 171 -1.84 -0.12 -21.81
N ARG A 172 -0.57 0.17 -21.52
CA ARG A 172 0.58 -0.34 -22.27
C ARG A 172 0.73 -1.86 -22.14
N LEU A 173 0.58 -2.42 -20.94
CA LEU A 173 0.59 -3.86 -20.74
C LEU A 173 -0.55 -4.57 -21.51
N ALA A 174 -1.74 -3.95 -21.52
CA ALA A 174 -2.91 -4.48 -22.22
C ALA A 174 -2.75 -4.43 -23.75
N SER A 175 -2.22 -3.32 -24.30
CA SER A 175 -2.00 -3.19 -25.75
C SER A 175 -0.92 -4.17 -26.26
N GLU A 176 0.20 -4.29 -25.54
CA GLU A 176 1.26 -5.26 -25.88
C GLU A 176 0.74 -6.71 -25.87
N SER A 177 -0.15 -7.05 -24.92
CA SER A 177 -0.76 -8.39 -24.86
C SER A 177 -1.72 -8.65 -26.03
N ALA A 178 -2.49 -7.63 -26.42
CA ALA A 178 -3.44 -7.73 -27.53
C ALA A 178 -2.75 -7.85 -28.90
N GLU A 179 -1.60 -7.20 -29.09
CA GLU A 179 -0.78 -7.33 -30.31
C GLU A 179 -0.15 -8.74 -30.45
N MET A 180 0.18 -9.39 -29.34
CA MET A 180 0.76 -10.75 -29.34
C MET A 180 -0.27 -11.87 -29.56
N ALA A 181 -1.55 -11.64 -29.24
CA ALA A 181 -2.61 -12.64 -29.36
C ALA A 181 -2.89 -13.12 -30.81
N PRO A 182 -3.05 -12.25 -31.83
CA PRO A 182 -3.29 -12.71 -33.20
C PRO A 182 -2.07 -13.39 -33.82
N ALA A 183 -0.85 -13.03 -33.44
CA ALA A 183 0.37 -13.65 -33.98
C ALA A 183 0.57 -15.12 -33.56
N ALA A 184 0.01 -15.51 -32.40
CA ALA A 184 0.07 -16.88 -31.91
C ALA A 184 -0.96 -17.81 -32.60
N GLU A 185 -2.10 -17.27 -33.03
CA GLU A 185 -3.19 -18.02 -33.67
C GLU A 185 -2.90 -18.39 -35.13
N TYR A 186 -2.01 -17.64 -35.81
CA TYR A 186 -1.54 -17.97 -37.16
C TYR A 186 -0.28 -18.86 -37.20
N ALA A 187 0.29 -19.20 -36.05
CA ALA A 187 1.52 -20.00 -35.93
C ALA A 187 1.28 -21.45 -35.44
N SER A 188 0.02 -21.83 -35.18
CA SER A 188 -0.44 -23.19 -34.86
C SER A 188 -1.14 -23.84 -36.04
#